data_AF-A0A6P8QRK1-F1
#
_entry.id   AF-A0A6P8QRK1-F1
#
_cell.length_a   1.000
_cell.length_b   1.000
_cell.length_c   1.000
_cell.angle_alpha   90.00
_cell.angle_beta   90.00
_cell.angle_gamma   90.00
#
_symmetry.space_group_name_H-M   'P 1'
#
loop_
_entity.id
_entity.type
_entity.pdbx_description
1 polymer ?
#
loop_
_entity_poly.entity_id
_entity_poly.type
_entity_poly.pdbx_seq_one_letter_code
_entity_poly.pdbx_strand_id
1 'polypeptide(L)'
;MARQASAQNTQMAKRSAQRSIQFEDEAAEKIASGIVGVAVSYSVNYFQSIEDSFLKEQSYYIKDIQWMACEDFTVERGLQQLEEYVSTWEMHDSWLHCTDFLHEEDQKYYKRYHYKMKWSIPTRRKPIPRATASVYFIIQISKIRPATLPIEVFFILESNRMEYRPRETRFREKWLKDIIESKIFLMKNITF
;
A
#
# COMPACT_ATOMS: atom_id res chain seq x y z
N MET A 1 11.99 -47.02 -67.83
CA MET A 1 11.93 -47.27 -66.37
C MET A 1 12.59 -46.19 -65.50
N ALA A 2 13.44 -45.28 -66.01
CA ALA A 2 14.14 -44.29 -65.17
C ALA A 2 13.29 -43.09 -64.68
N ARG A 3 12.20 -42.73 -65.38
CA ARG A 3 11.36 -41.56 -65.02
C ARG A 3 10.41 -41.81 -63.83
N GLN A 4 10.01 -43.06 -63.57
CA GLN A 4 9.13 -43.40 -62.45
C GLN A 4 9.86 -43.38 -61.09
N ALA A 5 11.14 -43.77 -61.05
CA ALA A 5 11.95 -43.74 -59.82
C ALA A 5 12.27 -42.31 -59.34
N SER A 6 12.50 -41.36 -60.26
CA SER A 6 12.76 -39.94 -59.94
C SER A 6 11.53 -39.23 -59.33
N ALA A 7 10.34 -39.51 -59.86
CA ALA A 7 9.09 -38.96 -59.34
C ALA A 7 8.76 -39.51 -57.93
N GLN A 8 9.01 -40.80 -57.69
CA GLN A 8 8.80 -41.43 -56.38
C GLN A 8 9.76 -40.88 -55.31
N ASN A 9 11.05 -40.68 -55.64
CA ASN A 9 12.01 -40.06 -54.70
C ASN A 9 11.64 -38.62 -54.34
N THR A 10 11.17 -37.83 -55.31
CA THR A 10 10.73 -36.46 -55.07
C THR A 10 9.49 -36.40 -54.18
N GLN A 11 8.58 -37.37 -54.30
CA GLN A 11 7.38 -37.46 -53.47
C GLN A 11 7.68 -37.93 -52.04
N MET A 12 8.67 -38.83 -51.86
CA MET A 12 9.19 -39.22 -50.54
C MET A 12 9.90 -38.07 -49.83
N ALA A 13 10.72 -37.29 -50.55
CA ALA A 13 11.42 -36.13 -49.99
C ALA A 13 10.43 -35.04 -49.52
N LYS A 14 9.35 -34.79 -50.26
CA LYS A 14 8.29 -33.86 -49.83
C LYS A 14 7.55 -34.35 -48.59
N ARG A 15 7.22 -35.64 -48.51
CA ARG A 15 6.53 -36.22 -47.34
C ARG A 15 7.39 -36.24 -46.09
N SER A 16 8.69 -36.49 -46.22
CA SER A 16 9.63 -36.42 -45.08
C SER A 16 9.78 -34.98 -44.58
N ALA A 17 9.98 -34.01 -45.47
CA ALA A 17 10.05 -32.59 -45.13
C ALA A 17 8.79 -32.08 -44.42
N GLN A 18 7.60 -32.46 -44.90
CA GLN A 18 6.32 -32.07 -44.31
C GLN A 18 6.11 -32.67 -42.90
N ARG A 19 6.59 -33.90 -42.70
CA ARG A 19 6.53 -34.58 -41.40
C ARG A 19 7.49 -33.95 -40.40
N SER A 20 8.69 -33.54 -40.83
CA SER A 20 9.63 -32.80 -39.97
C SER A 20 9.10 -31.42 -39.57
N ILE A 21 8.45 -30.68 -40.48
CA ILE A 21 7.83 -29.39 -40.16
C ILE A 21 6.66 -29.55 -39.17
N GLN A 22 5.79 -30.55 -39.39
CA GLN A 22 4.71 -30.85 -38.45
C GLN A 22 5.21 -31.25 -37.05
N PHE A 23 6.32 -32.00 -36.98
CA PHE A 23 6.94 -32.37 -35.71
C PHE A 23 7.55 -31.16 -34.98
N GLU A 24 8.14 -30.21 -35.71
CA GLU A 24 8.66 -28.96 -35.13
C GLU A 24 7.55 -28.04 -34.64
N ASP A 25 6.43 -27.92 -35.37
CA ASP A 25 5.24 -27.16 -34.95
C ASP A 25 4.58 -27.78 -33.71
N GLU A 26 4.45 -29.12 -33.66
CA GLU A 26 3.88 -29.83 -32.51
C GLU A 26 4.78 -29.70 -31.26
N ALA A 27 6.10 -29.70 -31.45
CA ALA A 27 7.06 -29.43 -30.38
C ALA A 27 6.99 -27.98 -29.89
N ALA A 28 6.86 -27.01 -30.80
CA ALA A 28 6.72 -25.60 -30.48
C ALA A 28 5.40 -25.32 -29.74
N GLU A 29 4.29 -25.93 -30.16
CA GLU A 29 2.98 -25.81 -29.52
C GLU A 29 3.00 -26.39 -28.09
N LYS A 30 3.69 -27.51 -27.89
CA LYS A 30 3.89 -28.09 -26.55
C LYS A 30 4.69 -27.17 -25.62
N ILE A 31 5.74 -26.51 -26.13
CA ILE A 31 6.54 -25.55 -25.36
C ILE A 31 5.72 -24.29 -25.06
N ALA A 32 4.99 -23.76 -26.04
CA ALA A 32 4.13 -22.59 -25.88
C ALA A 32 3.03 -22.85 -24.83
N SER A 33 2.38 -24.01 -24.89
CA SER A 33 1.40 -24.45 -23.90
C SER A 33 2.00 -24.54 -22.49
N GLY A 34 3.23 -25.05 -22.37
CA GLY A 34 3.98 -25.07 -21.11
C GLY A 34 4.22 -23.67 -20.54
N ILE A 35 4.70 -22.73 -21.37
CA ILE A 35 4.97 -21.35 -20.96
C ILE A 35 3.68 -20.64 -20.53
N VAL A 36 2.60 -20.79 -21.31
CA VAL A 36 1.29 -20.22 -20.98
C VAL A 36 0.76 -20.80 -19.68
N GLY A 37 0.83 -22.13 -19.50
CA GLY A 37 0.40 -22.78 -18.25
C GLY A 37 1.18 -22.28 -17.03
N VAL A 38 2.49 -22.10 -17.17
CA VAL A 38 3.34 -21.53 -16.11
C VAL A 38 2.93 -20.08 -15.81
N ALA A 39 2.81 -19.22 -16.82
CA ALA A 39 2.41 -17.82 -16.64
C ALA A 39 1.01 -17.67 -16.00
N VAL A 40 0.05 -18.50 -16.42
CA VAL A 40 -1.29 -18.56 -15.82
C VAL A 40 -1.20 -19.02 -14.37
N SER A 41 -0.44 -20.07 -14.08
CA SER A 41 -0.29 -20.58 -12.70
C SER A 41 0.32 -19.54 -11.75
N TYR A 42 1.36 -18.82 -12.18
CA TYR A 42 1.94 -17.73 -11.40
C TYR A 42 0.93 -16.60 -11.17
N SER A 43 0.17 -16.24 -12.21
CA SER A 43 -0.85 -15.19 -12.10
C SER A 43 -1.95 -15.60 -11.11
N VAL A 44 -2.50 -16.80 -11.25
CA VAL A 44 -3.54 -17.34 -10.35
C VAL A 44 -3.05 -17.38 -8.90
N ASN A 45 -1.83 -17.89 -8.67
CA ASN A 45 -1.24 -17.93 -7.33
C ASN A 45 -1.03 -16.53 -6.75
N TYR A 46 -0.61 -15.57 -7.58
CA TYR A 46 -0.46 -14.17 -7.16
C TYR A 46 -1.82 -13.57 -6.77
N PHE A 47 -2.87 -13.75 -7.58
CA PHE A 47 -4.20 -13.27 -7.26
C PHE A 47 -4.77 -13.93 -5.99
N GLN A 48 -4.61 -15.24 -5.83
CA GLN A 48 -4.98 -15.95 -4.60
C GLN A 48 -4.22 -15.43 -3.38
N SER A 49 -2.92 -15.13 -3.51
CA SER A 49 -2.15 -14.55 -2.41
C SER A 49 -2.62 -13.14 -2.02
N ILE A 50 -3.06 -12.35 -3.00
CA ILE A 50 -3.68 -11.03 -2.76
C ILE A 50 -5.02 -11.21 -2.06
N GLU A 51 -5.84 -12.14 -2.52
CA GLU A 51 -7.17 -12.40 -1.96
C GLU A 51 -7.06 -12.94 -0.53
N ASP A 52 -6.13 -13.86 -0.26
CA ASP A 52 -5.82 -14.35 1.09
C ASP A 52 -5.29 -13.23 2.00
N SER A 53 -4.44 -12.34 1.47
CA SER A 53 -3.98 -11.14 2.20
C SER A 53 -5.16 -10.22 2.52
N PHE A 54 -6.07 -10.02 1.57
CA PHE A 54 -7.25 -9.17 1.73
C PHE A 54 -8.27 -9.75 2.71
N LEU A 55 -8.51 -11.07 2.68
CA LEU A 55 -9.38 -11.76 3.63
C LEU A 55 -8.78 -11.77 5.03
N LYS A 56 -7.46 -11.98 5.16
CA LYS A 56 -6.76 -11.77 6.42
C LYS A 56 -6.96 -10.33 6.90
N GLU A 57 -6.76 -9.34 6.04
CA GLU A 57 -6.97 -7.92 6.37
C GLU A 57 -8.38 -7.60 6.88
N GLN A 58 -9.42 -8.24 6.33
CA GLN A 58 -10.81 -8.06 6.78
C GLN A 58 -11.13 -8.71 8.13
N SER A 59 -10.36 -9.71 8.55
CA SER A 59 -10.56 -10.40 9.83
C SER A 59 -10.00 -9.64 11.06
N TYR A 60 -9.30 -8.52 10.85
CA TYR A 60 -8.70 -7.74 11.94
C TYR A 60 -9.68 -6.74 12.54
N TYR A 61 -9.83 -6.82 13.87
CA TYR A 61 -10.63 -5.87 14.65
C TYR A 61 -9.94 -4.50 14.71
N ILE A 62 -10.66 -3.43 14.35
CA ILE A 62 -10.18 -2.06 14.55
C ILE A 62 -10.27 -1.78 16.06
N LYS A 63 -9.12 -1.70 16.71
CA LYS A 63 -9.05 -1.29 18.12
C LYS A 63 -9.55 0.14 18.22
N ASP A 64 -10.62 0.32 18.97
CA ASP A 64 -11.22 1.62 19.25
C ASP A 64 -10.66 2.14 20.57
N ILE A 65 -10.45 3.45 20.64
CA ILE A 65 -10.12 4.13 21.89
C ILE A 65 -11.27 5.06 22.26
N GLN A 66 -11.50 5.22 23.55
CA GLN A 66 -12.48 6.18 24.01
C GLN A 66 -11.89 7.59 23.96
N TRP A 67 -12.34 8.38 23.00
CA TRP A 67 -11.96 9.79 22.87
C TRP A 67 -12.47 10.61 24.06
N MET A 68 -11.67 11.60 24.48
CA MET A 68 -11.99 12.44 25.63
C MET A 68 -13.17 13.37 25.33
N ALA A 69 -13.85 13.87 26.36
CA ALA A 69 -14.89 14.87 26.20
C ALA A 69 -14.30 16.21 25.72
N CYS A 70 -15.12 16.98 25.01
CA CYS A 70 -14.70 18.29 24.49
C CYS A 70 -14.32 19.28 25.60
N GLU A 71 -14.92 19.19 26.78
CA GLU A 71 -14.63 20.05 27.93
C GLU A 71 -13.25 19.82 28.56
N ASP A 72 -12.75 18.58 28.50
CA ASP A 72 -11.48 18.19 29.11
C ASP A 72 -10.26 18.50 28.21
N PHE A 73 -10.52 18.98 27.00
CA PHE A 73 -9.50 19.10 25.97
C PHE A 73 -8.47 20.19 26.27
N THR A 74 -7.21 19.81 26.10
CA THR A 74 -6.04 20.70 26.04
C THR A 74 -5.11 20.19 24.94
N VAL A 75 -4.22 21.04 24.42
CA VAL A 75 -3.30 20.65 23.35
C VAL A 75 -2.40 19.49 23.77
N GLU A 76 -1.94 19.50 25.03
CA GLU A 76 -1.09 18.47 25.61
C GLU A 76 -1.84 17.13 25.78
N ARG A 77 -3.09 17.17 26.28
CA ARG A 77 -3.92 15.96 26.39
C ARG A 77 -4.30 15.41 25.02
N GLY A 78 -4.59 16.28 24.05
CA GLY A 78 -4.81 15.89 22.67
C GLY A 78 -3.62 15.13 22.11
N LEU A 79 -2.40 15.63 22.33
CA LEU A 79 -1.17 14.93 21.93
C LEU A 79 -1.04 13.57 22.61
N GLN A 80 -1.23 13.49 23.92
CA GLN A 80 -1.18 12.22 24.66
C GLN A 80 -2.19 11.20 24.12
N GLN A 81 -3.40 11.64 23.80
CA GLN A 81 -4.44 10.75 23.28
C GLN A 81 -4.17 10.31 21.83
N LEU A 82 -3.54 11.16 21.02
CA LEU A 82 -3.06 10.76 19.70
C LEU A 82 -1.95 9.71 19.80
N GLU A 83 -1.03 9.84 20.76
CA GLU A 83 -0.01 8.83 21.03
C GLU A 83 -0.63 7.49 21.49
N GLU A 84 -1.62 7.54 22.38
CA GLU A 84 -2.39 6.35 22.78
C GLU A 84 -3.09 5.71 21.58
N TYR A 85 -3.75 6.50 20.75
CA TYR A 85 -4.40 6.01 19.53
C TYR A 85 -3.41 5.32 18.60
N VAL A 86 -2.26 5.95 18.35
CA VAL A 86 -1.23 5.40 17.47
C VAL A 86 -0.57 4.17 18.05
N SER A 87 -0.48 4.05 19.38
CA SER A 87 -0.01 2.83 20.04
C SER A 87 -0.91 1.61 19.77
N THR A 88 -2.19 1.85 19.42
CA THR A 88 -3.08 0.76 18.99
C THR A 88 -2.79 0.24 17.59
N TRP A 89 -2.00 0.98 16.79
CA TRP A 89 -1.63 0.58 15.45
C TRP A 89 -0.59 -0.54 15.50
N GLU A 90 -0.81 -1.59 14.72
CA GLU A 90 0.10 -2.72 14.60
C GLU A 90 1.25 -2.38 13.65
N MET A 91 2.15 -1.51 14.10
CA MET A 91 3.37 -1.12 13.39
C MET A 91 4.54 -2.02 13.77
N HIS A 92 5.46 -2.24 12.84
CA HIS A 92 6.75 -2.86 13.17
C HIS A 92 7.59 -1.99 14.13
N ASP A 93 8.27 -2.60 15.11
CA ASP A 93 9.09 -1.93 16.14
C ASP A 93 10.22 -1.03 15.61
N SER A 94 10.54 -1.13 14.32
CA SER A 94 11.57 -0.30 13.67
C SER A 94 11.08 1.11 13.35
N TRP A 95 9.77 1.34 13.39
CA TRP A 95 9.20 2.65 13.17
C TRP A 95 9.39 3.52 14.40
N LEU A 96 9.92 4.72 14.16
CA LEU A 96 9.95 5.78 15.16
C LEU A 96 9.08 6.93 14.67
N HIS A 97 8.39 7.57 15.61
CA HIS A 97 7.60 8.76 15.34
C HIS A 97 7.84 9.86 16.37
N CYS A 98 7.55 11.09 15.95
CA CYS A 98 7.44 12.23 16.84
C CYS A 98 6.25 13.10 16.43
N THR A 99 5.58 13.69 17.42
CA THR A 99 4.36 14.46 17.22
C THR A 99 4.61 15.91 17.60
N ASP A 100 4.36 16.81 16.66
CA ASP A 100 4.47 18.26 16.83
C ASP A 100 3.08 18.89 16.74
N PHE A 101 2.73 19.79 17.65
CA PHE A 101 1.59 20.69 17.46
C PHE A 101 1.94 21.76 16.41
N LEU A 102 1.03 22.01 15.47
CA LEU A 102 1.22 23.00 14.41
C LEU A 102 0.55 24.33 14.77
N HIS A 103 -0.78 24.33 14.84
CA HIS A 103 -1.57 25.52 15.14
C HIS A 103 -3.02 25.18 15.50
N GLU A 104 -3.71 26.18 16.05
CA GLU A 104 -5.16 26.20 16.21
C GLU A 104 -5.81 27.06 15.12
N GLU A 105 -6.91 26.57 14.55
CA GLU A 105 -7.81 27.33 13.68
C GLU A 105 -9.13 27.54 14.42
N ASP A 106 -9.47 28.80 14.69
CA ASP A 106 -10.74 29.16 15.29
C ASP A 106 -11.76 29.56 14.22
N GLN A 107 -12.84 28.81 14.11
CA GLN A 107 -13.95 29.09 13.20
C GLN A 107 -15.23 29.43 13.96
N LYS A 108 -16.24 29.92 13.23
CA LYS A 108 -17.50 30.38 13.83
C LYS A 108 -18.19 29.30 14.67
N TYR A 109 -18.15 28.04 14.24
CA TYR A 109 -18.90 26.94 14.85
C TYR A 109 -18.04 25.83 15.46
N TYR A 110 -16.73 25.87 15.25
CA TYR A 110 -15.80 24.86 15.76
C TYR A 110 -14.38 25.42 15.84
N LYS A 111 -13.53 24.73 16.60
CA LYS A 111 -12.08 24.93 16.66
C LYS A 111 -11.38 23.68 16.15
N ARG A 112 -10.32 23.85 15.35
CA ARG A 112 -9.47 22.74 14.87
C ARG A 112 -8.06 22.89 15.40
N TYR A 113 -7.53 21.81 15.94
CA TYR A 113 -6.16 21.72 16.43
C TYR A 113 -5.40 20.78 15.53
N HIS A 114 -4.35 21.29 14.89
CA HIS A 114 -3.59 20.57 13.89
C HIS A 114 -2.29 20.05 14.48
N TYR A 115 -2.01 18.77 14.27
CA TYR A 115 -0.83 18.08 14.72
C TYR A 115 -0.14 17.40 13.54
N LYS A 116 1.18 17.37 13.57
CA LYS A 116 2.00 16.66 12.59
C LYS A 116 2.77 15.56 13.29
N MET A 117 2.45 14.33 12.93
CA MET A 117 3.21 13.16 13.35
C MET A 117 4.16 12.75 12.23
N LYS A 118 5.46 12.87 12.47
CA LYS A 118 6.51 12.47 11.53
C LYS A 118 6.96 11.05 11.83
N TRP A 119 7.03 10.23 10.81
CA TRP A 119 7.41 8.82 10.86
C TRP A 119 8.68 8.55 10.09
N SER A 120 9.52 7.68 10.62
CA SER A 120 10.76 7.27 9.97
C SER A 120 11.24 5.90 10.42
N ILE A 121 12.09 5.27 9.60
CA ILE A 121 12.78 4.01 9.92
C ILE A 121 14.29 4.27 9.86
N PRO A 122 14.95 4.55 10.99
CA PRO A 122 16.40 4.66 11.03
C PRO A 122 17.05 3.30 10.83
N THR A 123 18.23 3.28 10.23
CA THR A 123 19.03 2.06 10.07
C THR A 123 20.46 2.30 10.54
N ARG A 124 21.19 1.24 10.93
CA ARG A 124 22.60 1.37 11.34
C ARG A 124 23.48 2.04 10.27
N ARG A 125 23.17 1.83 8.99
CA ARG A 125 23.92 2.44 7.87
C ARG A 125 23.46 3.86 7.55
N LYS A 126 22.24 4.24 7.94
CA LYS A 126 21.63 5.56 7.70
C LYS A 126 20.81 5.95 8.93
N PRO A 127 21.48 6.45 9.99
CA PRO A 127 20.80 6.84 11.23
C PRO A 127 19.86 8.03 11.02
N ILE A 128 20.18 8.90 10.05
CA ILE A 128 19.30 9.96 9.56
C ILE A 128 18.65 9.46 8.26
N PRO A 129 17.33 9.17 8.26
CA PRO A 129 16.63 8.70 7.07
C PRO A 129 16.64 9.74 5.95
N ARG A 130 16.78 9.29 4.70
CA ARG A 130 16.77 10.18 3.52
C ARG A 130 15.40 10.81 3.25
N ALA A 131 14.34 10.14 3.69
CA ALA A 131 12.97 10.59 3.57
C ALA A 131 12.20 10.12 4.81
N THR A 132 11.22 10.91 5.19
CA THR A 132 10.26 10.62 6.26
C THR A 132 8.85 10.65 5.68
N ALA A 133 7.86 10.12 6.39
CA ALA A 133 6.45 10.29 6.07
C ALA A 133 5.78 11.12 7.16
N SER A 134 4.81 11.96 6.80
CA SER A 134 4.01 12.71 7.79
C SER A 134 2.56 12.26 7.76
N VAL A 135 1.96 12.14 8.94
CA VAL A 135 0.52 12.02 9.15
C VAL A 135 0.06 13.28 9.87
N TYR A 136 -0.97 13.92 9.34
CA TYR A 136 -1.54 15.13 9.90
C TYR A 136 -2.80 14.78 10.64
N PHE A 137 -2.83 14.99 11.96
CA PHE A 137 -4.03 14.79 12.76
C PHE A 137 -4.74 16.13 12.98
N ILE A 138 -6.06 16.08 12.94
CA ILE A 138 -6.93 17.22 13.16
C ILE A 138 -7.91 16.83 14.26
N ILE A 139 -7.83 17.51 15.40
CA ILE A 139 -8.83 17.40 16.45
C ILE A 139 -9.80 18.56 16.29
N GLN A 140 -11.09 18.25 16.12
CA GLN A 140 -12.14 19.23 15.94
C GLN A 140 -13.06 19.25 17.16
N ILE A 141 -13.26 20.45 17.71
CA ILE A 141 -14.15 20.70 18.84
C ILE A 141 -15.25 21.64 18.40
N SER A 142 -16.48 21.17 18.49
CA SER A 142 -17.65 21.96 18.10
C SER A 142 -18.04 22.94 19.21
N LYS A 143 -18.36 24.18 18.84
CA LYS A 143 -18.90 25.20 19.75
C LYS A 143 -20.41 25.08 19.97
N ILE A 144 -21.09 24.36 19.08
CA ILE A 144 -22.56 24.22 19.09
C ILE A 144 -23.02 22.91 19.72
N ARG A 145 -22.16 21.88 19.74
CA ARG A 145 -22.49 20.59 20.34
C ARG A 145 -22.22 20.61 21.85
N PRO A 146 -22.92 19.78 22.65
CA PRO A 146 -22.66 19.66 24.07
C PRO A 146 -21.21 19.27 24.35
N ALA A 147 -20.59 19.92 25.33
CA ALA A 147 -19.18 19.70 25.67
C ALA A 147 -18.90 18.32 26.28
N THR A 148 -19.96 17.61 26.69
CA THR A 148 -19.92 16.23 27.19
C THR A 148 -19.70 15.19 26.09
N LEU A 149 -19.82 15.57 24.81
CA LEU A 149 -19.58 14.66 23.69
C LEU A 149 -18.07 14.46 23.46
N PRO A 150 -17.66 13.28 22.95
CA PRO A 150 -16.27 13.03 22.63
C PRO A 150 -15.78 13.96 21.51
N ILE A 151 -14.49 14.29 21.56
CA ILE A 151 -13.83 15.05 20.50
C ILE A 151 -13.89 14.31 19.15
N GLU A 152 -13.98 15.07 18.07
CA GLU A 152 -13.89 14.51 16.72
C GLU A 152 -12.44 14.54 16.26
N VAL A 153 -11.93 13.41 15.78
CA VAL A 153 -10.55 13.28 15.32
C VAL A 153 -10.53 12.83 13.87
N PHE A 154 -9.63 13.42 13.10
CA PHE A 154 -9.38 13.09 11.71
C PHE A 154 -7.89 12.94 11.47
N PHE A 155 -7.50 12.20 10.45
CA PHE A 155 -6.12 12.15 9.99
C PHE A 155 -6.01 12.19 8.47
N ILE A 156 -4.93 12.78 7.98
CA ILE A 156 -4.60 12.94 6.56
C ILE A 156 -3.17 12.45 6.34
N LEU A 157 -2.95 11.71 5.26
CA LEU A 157 -1.61 11.26 4.87
C LEU A 157 -0.92 12.33 4.03
N GLU A 158 0.41 12.46 4.13
CA GLU A 158 1.14 13.44 3.33
C GLU A 158 0.92 13.33 1.81
N SER A 159 0.70 12.13 1.29
CA SER A 159 0.54 11.89 -0.15
C SER A 159 -0.84 12.26 -0.70
N ASN A 160 -1.88 12.38 0.14
CA ASN A 160 -3.23 12.67 -0.31
C ASN A 160 -3.92 13.74 0.57
N ARG A 161 -5.09 14.19 0.16
CA ARG A 161 -5.90 15.15 0.93
C ARG A 161 -7.18 14.51 1.49
N MET A 162 -7.18 13.19 1.61
CA MET A 162 -8.35 12.47 2.10
C MET A 162 -8.34 12.49 3.63
N GLU A 163 -9.44 12.96 4.21
CA GLU A 163 -9.65 12.94 5.65
C GLU A 163 -10.22 11.58 6.05
N TYR A 164 -9.51 10.91 6.96
CA TYR A 164 -9.93 9.62 7.53
C TYR A 164 -10.33 9.80 8.98
N ARG A 165 -11.33 9.04 9.43
CA ARG A 165 -11.75 9.01 10.82
C ARG A 165 -11.17 7.78 11.54
N PRO A 166 -10.62 7.93 12.75
CA PRO A 166 -10.42 6.82 13.68
C PRO A 166 -11.73 6.05 13.82
N ARG A 167 -11.69 4.71 13.77
CA ARG A 167 -12.82 3.75 13.71
C ARG A 167 -13.31 3.36 12.33
N GLU A 168 -13.37 4.30 11.38
CA GLU A 168 -13.87 3.99 10.04
C GLU A 168 -12.78 3.41 9.14
N THR A 169 -11.53 3.82 9.37
CA THR A 169 -10.40 3.44 8.53
C THR A 169 -9.25 2.90 9.39
N ARG A 170 -8.83 1.65 9.11
CA ARG A 170 -7.61 1.08 9.68
C ARG A 170 -6.40 1.72 9.02
N PHE A 171 -5.50 2.24 9.86
CA PHE A 171 -4.21 2.72 9.39
C PHE A 171 -3.32 1.54 8.94
N ARG A 172 -2.69 1.67 7.76
CA ARG A 172 -1.83 0.62 7.18
C ARG A 172 -0.39 1.08 7.17
N GLU A 173 0.52 0.27 7.72
CA GLU A 173 1.97 0.55 7.67
C GLU A 173 2.48 0.76 6.23
N LYS A 174 1.89 0.03 5.26
CA LYS A 174 2.18 0.18 3.83
C LYS A 174 2.03 1.62 3.35
N TRP A 175 1.08 2.40 3.88
CA TRP A 175 0.89 3.79 3.48
C TRP A 175 2.12 4.66 3.79
N LEU A 176 2.77 4.44 4.94
CA LEU A 176 4.00 5.15 5.28
C LEU A 176 5.17 4.69 4.41
N LYS A 177 5.27 3.39 4.14
CA LYS A 177 6.30 2.83 3.24
C LYS A 177 6.19 3.43 1.85
N ASP A 178 4.98 3.42 1.27
CA ASP A 178 4.71 3.94 -0.07
C ASP A 178 5.09 5.42 -0.19
N ILE A 179 4.81 6.24 0.85
CA ILE A 179 5.22 7.66 0.90
C ILE A 179 6.75 7.79 0.89
N ILE A 180 7.45 7.06 1.75
CA ILE A 180 8.92 7.13 1.86
C ILE A 180 9.58 6.64 0.57
N GLU A 181 9.13 5.52 0.02
CA GLU A 181 9.66 4.94 -1.22
C GLU A 181 9.45 5.88 -2.40
N SER A 182 8.25 6.47 -2.52
CA SER A 182 7.94 7.45 -3.56
C SER A 182 8.86 8.68 -3.48
N LYS A 183 9.09 9.21 -2.27
CA LYS A 183 10.04 10.32 -2.08
C LYS A 183 11.46 9.94 -2.47
N ILE A 184 11.94 8.78 -2.03
CA ILE A 184 13.29 8.31 -2.37
C ILE A 184 13.43 8.11 -3.88
N PHE A 185 12.40 7.58 -4.53
CA PHE A 185 12.36 7.41 -5.98
C PHE A 185 12.44 8.75 -6.70
N LEU A 186 11.60 9.72 -6.35
CA LEU A 186 11.62 11.05 -6.96
C LEU A 186 12.97 11.76 -6.75
N MET A 187 13.53 11.69 -5.54
CA MET A 187 14.84 12.28 -5.24
C MET A 187 16.00 11.70 -6.06
N LYS A 188 15.88 10.47 -6.57
CA LYS A 188 16.91 9.86 -7.43
C LYS A 188 16.79 10.29 -8.90
N ASN A 189 15.57 10.60 -9.33
CA ASN A 189 15.26 10.84 -10.75
C ASN A 189 15.18 12.32 -11.11
N ILE A 190 15.04 13.22 -10.12
CA ILE A 190 15.01 14.65 -10.33
C ILE A 190 16.42 15.22 -10.12
N THR A 191 17.00 15.81 -11.17
CA THR A 191 18.21 16.62 -11.12
C THR A 191 17.84 18.10 -11.20
N PHE A 192 18.38 18.93 -10.30
CA PHE A 192 18.21 20.39 -10.28
C PHE A 192 19.38 21.09 -10.97
#